data_AF-A0A947K075-F1
#
_entry.id   AF-A0A947K075-F1
#
_cell.length_a   1.000
_cell.length_b   1.000
_cell.length_c   1.000
_cell.angle_alpha   90.00
_cell.angle_beta   90.00
_cell.angle_gamma   90.00
#
_symmetry.space_group_name_H-M   'P 1'
#
loop_
_entity.id
_entity.type
_entity.pdbx_description
1 polymer ?
#
loop_
_entity_poly.entity_id
_entity_poly.type
_entity_poly.pdbx_seq_one_letter_code
_entity_poly.pdbx_strand_id
1 'polypeptide(L)'
;MIEIEVQNETHQTVFRLKTVAVPRIGEGIRLAEPDGQWMSYDILDVWYQKAEYGEVWVPFIHVRMTPDEQRALELTKPVPLVNREQAVPIEDFLKKFEGDQEHEPVKLNLNMSEAD
;
A
#
# COMPACT_ATOMS: atom_id res chain seq x y z
N MET A 1 8.71 5.99 31.43
CA MET A 1 8.47 6.27 30.00
C MET A 1 9.77 5.97 29.27
N ILE A 2 9.72 5.06 28.30
CA ILE A 2 10.85 4.53 27.53
C ILE A 2 10.94 5.33 26.24
N GLU A 3 12.13 5.82 25.89
CA GLU A 3 12.39 6.40 24.59
C GLU A 3 12.98 5.33 23.66
N ILE A 4 12.43 5.21 22.47
CA ILE A 4 12.81 4.22 21.46
C ILE A 4 13.16 4.95 20.19
N GLU A 5 14.29 4.61 19.58
CA GLU A 5 14.62 5.06 18.24
C GLU A 5 13.97 4.12 17.20
N VAL A 6 13.29 4.72 16.23
CA VAL A 6 12.56 4.03 15.18
C VAL A 6 13.27 4.29 13.86
N GLN A 7 13.77 3.23 13.24
CA GLN A 7 14.26 3.23 11.86
C GLN A 7 13.12 2.83 10.94
N ASN A 8 12.63 3.75 10.12
CA ASN A 8 11.53 3.51 9.21
C ASN A 8 12.06 3.23 7.79
N GLU A 9 11.94 1.97 7.35
CA GLU A 9 12.36 1.50 6.03
C GLU A 9 11.54 2.15 4.91
N THR A 10 10.23 2.34 5.12
CA THR A 10 9.31 2.81 4.08
C THR A 10 9.63 4.24 3.66
N HIS A 11 9.91 5.11 4.62
CA HIS A 11 10.20 6.52 4.35
C HIS A 11 11.70 6.86 4.39
N GLN A 12 12.55 5.88 4.71
CA GLN A 12 13.99 6.09 4.89
C GLN A 12 14.28 7.21 5.92
N THR A 13 13.58 7.15 7.06
CA THR A 13 13.66 8.15 8.14
C THR A 13 14.00 7.52 9.47
N VAL A 14 14.52 8.35 10.40
CA VAL A 14 14.78 7.96 11.79
C VAL A 14 14.13 8.98 12.71
N PHE A 15 13.41 8.51 13.72
CA PHE A 15 12.78 9.37 14.73
C PHE A 15 12.71 8.68 16.10
N ARG A 16 12.32 9.42 17.14
CA ARG A 16 12.18 8.89 18.50
C ARG A 16 10.74 8.91 18.96
N LEU A 17 10.33 7.81 19.58
CA LEU A 17 9.02 7.63 20.17
C LEU A 17 9.15 7.43 21.68
N LYS A 18 8.26 8.05 22.45
CA LYS A 18 8.16 7.80 23.89
C LYS A 18 6.94 6.92 24.17
N THR A 19 7.18 5.80 24.83
CA THR A 19 6.16 4.77 25.10
C THR A 19 6.31 4.21 26.51
N VAL A 20 5.32 3.43 26.95
CA VAL A 20 5.35 2.71 28.23
C VAL A 20 6.05 1.36 28.12
N ALA A 21 6.12 0.79 26.91
CA ALA A 21 6.70 -0.53 26.64
C ALA A 21 7.34 -0.56 25.24
N VAL A 22 8.36 -1.39 25.08
CA VAL A 22 9.00 -1.65 23.79
C VAL A 22 8.15 -2.64 23.00
N PRO A 23 7.61 -2.26 21.83
CA PRO A 23 6.88 -3.17 20.95
C PRO A 23 7.74 -4.35 20.49
N ARG A 24 7.13 -5.51 20.26
CA ARG A 24 7.83 -6.73 19.83
C ARG A 24 7.63 -7.04 18.35
N ILE A 25 8.54 -7.83 17.80
CA ILE A 25 8.41 -8.40 16.45
C ILE A 25 7.08 -9.18 16.37
N GLY A 26 6.27 -8.87 15.35
CA GLY A 26 4.95 -9.47 15.14
C GLY A 26 3.77 -8.76 15.83
N GLU A 27 3.99 -7.79 16.73
CA GLU A 27 2.89 -7.00 17.32
C GLU A 27 2.41 -5.87 16.38
N GLY A 28 3.32 -5.35 15.57
CA GLY A 28 3.10 -4.16 14.74
C GLY A 28 2.95 -2.88 15.56
N ILE A 29 2.98 -1.74 14.88
CA ILE A 29 2.78 -0.41 15.48
C ILE A 29 1.98 0.46 14.52
N ARG A 30 1.20 1.41 15.06
CA ARG A 30 0.61 2.47 14.24
C ARG A 30 1.39 3.76 14.41
N LEU A 31 1.74 4.37 13.29
CA LEU A 31 2.47 5.63 13.23
C LEU A 31 1.66 6.66 12.46
N ALA A 32 1.76 7.91 12.88
CA ALA A 32 1.15 9.03 12.18
C ALA A 32 2.06 9.46 11.03
N GLU A 33 1.48 9.51 9.84
CA GLU A 33 2.11 9.95 8.61
C GLU A 33 2.15 11.48 8.51
N PRO A 34 2.98 12.06 7.62
CA PRO A 34 3.05 13.51 7.40
C PRO A 34 1.72 14.14 6.97
N ASP A 35 0.82 13.37 6.36
CA ASP A 35 -0.53 13.80 5.98
C ASP A 35 -1.54 13.72 7.14
N GLY A 36 -1.10 13.26 8.32
CA GLY A 36 -1.91 13.09 9.52
C GLY A 36 -2.68 11.76 9.58
N GLN A 37 -2.53 10.88 8.59
CA GLN A 37 -3.16 9.57 8.60
C GLN A 37 -2.39 8.58 9.49
N TRP A 38 -3.11 7.65 10.10
CA TRP A 38 -2.49 6.60 10.91
C TRP A 38 -2.31 5.35 10.07
N MET A 39 -1.06 4.96 9.83
CA MET A 39 -0.74 3.77 9.07
C MET A 39 -0.17 2.68 9.96
N SER A 40 -0.43 1.44 9.58
CA SER A 40 0.06 0.25 10.26
C SER A 40 1.44 -0.15 9.73
N TYR A 41 2.34 -0.49 10.65
CA TYR A 41 3.72 -0.87 10.39
C TYR A 41 4.05 -2.21 11.04
N ASP A 42 4.74 -3.07 10.30
CA ASP A 42 5.38 -4.27 10.81
C ASP A 42 6.69 -3.91 11.51
N ILE A 43 6.98 -4.60 12.61
CA ILE A 43 8.27 -4.51 13.31
C ILE A 43 9.14 -5.64 12.79
N LEU A 44 10.22 -5.26 12.08
CA LEU A 44 11.12 -6.18 11.41
C LEU A 44 12.26 -6.64 12.32
N ASP A 45 12.76 -5.75 13.17
CA ASP A 45 13.84 -6.04 14.12
C ASP A 45 13.70 -5.19 15.39
N VAL A 46 14.21 -5.71 16.50
CA VAL A 46 14.28 -5.06 17.80
C VAL A 46 15.62 -5.39 18.44
N TRP A 47 16.42 -4.36 18.75
CA TRP A 47 17.70 -4.54 19.42
C TRP A 47 17.93 -3.48 20.49
N TYR A 48 18.94 -3.73 21.32
CA TYR A 48 19.32 -2.87 22.41
C TYR A 48 20.80 -2.50 22.29
N GLN A 49 21.12 -1.22 22.48
CA GLN A 49 22.49 -0.74 22.52
C GLN A 49 22.78 -0.14 23.89
N LYS A 50 23.98 -0.40 24.42
CA LYS A 50 24.42 0.24 25.66
C LYS A 50 24.50 1.76 25.43
N ALA A 51 23.90 2.53 26.34
CA ALA A 51 23.98 3.98 26.30
C ALA A 51 25.44 4.44 26.42
N GLU A 52 25.74 5.60 25.82
CA GLU A 52 27.09 6.21 25.89
C GLU A 52 27.46 6.58 27.34
N TYR A 53 26.46 6.93 28.16
CA TYR A 53 26.62 7.28 29.56
C TYR A 53 25.65 6.46 30.43
N GLY A 54 26.21 5.72 31.39
CA GLY A 54 25.45 4.92 32.36
C GLY A 54 25.31 3.43 31.98
N GLU A 55 24.70 2.66 32.89
CA GLU A 55 24.44 1.22 32.74
C GLU A 55 22.99 0.99 32.26
N VAL A 56 22.58 1.72 31.22
CA VAL A 56 21.22 1.64 30.65
C VAL A 56 21.31 1.14 29.21
N TRP A 57 20.38 0.28 28.83
CA TRP A 57 20.22 -0.21 27.46
C TRP A 57 19.11 0.56 26.77
N VAL A 58 19.43 1.14 25.61
CA VAL A 58 18.50 1.92 24.78
C VAL A 58 17.92 1.01 23.70
N PRO A 59 16.59 0.93 23.56
CA PRO A 59 15.94 0.14 22.53
C PRO A 59 15.90 0.85 21.18
N PHE A 60 16.01 0.06 20.13
CA PHE A 60 15.85 0.47 18.75
C PHE A 60 14.91 -0.52 18.07
N ILE A 61 14.05 0.01 17.19
CA ILE A 61 13.17 -0.81 16.37
C ILE A 61 13.33 -0.45 14.90
N HIS A 62 13.30 -1.45 14.05
CA HIS A 62 13.23 -1.29 12.60
C HIS A 62 11.82 -1.64 12.15
N VAL A 63 11.18 -0.72 11.44
CA VAL A 63 9.78 -0.86 11.02
C VAL A 63 9.62 -0.61 9.53
N ARG A 64 8.61 -1.27 8.96
CA ARG A 64 8.18 -1.05 7.58
C ARG A 64 6.66 -1.05 7.51
N MET A 65 6.09 -0.17 6.70
CA MET A 65 4.66 -0.11 6.50
C MET A 65 4.15 -1.48 6.02
N THR A 66 3.02 -1.91 6.58
CA THR A 66 2.45 -3.21 6.21
C THR A 66 2.10 -3.26 4.72
N PRO A 67 2.20 -4.43 4.07
CA PRO A 67 1.87 -4.58 2.65
C PRO A 67 0.43 -4.19 2.30
N ASP A 68 -0.49 -4.28 3.25
CA ASP A 68 -1.90 -3.89 3.07
C ASP A 68 -2.04 -2.36 2.98
N GLU A 69 -1.39 -1.62 3.88
CA GLU A 69 -1.38 -0.15 3.85
C GLU A 69 -0.65 0.37 2.61
N GLN A 70 0.43 -0.28 2.19
CA GLN A 70 1.12 0.07 0.95
C GLN A 70 0.20 -0.09 -0.27
N ARG A 71 -0.53 -1.20 -0.37
CA ARG A 71 -1.52 -1.41 -1.45
C ARG A 71 -2.64 -0.39 -1.40
N ALA A 72 -3.13 -0.04 -0.21
CA ALA A 72 -4.14 1.00 -0.04
C ALA A 72 -3.65 2.36 -0.55
N LEU A 73 -2.40 2.73 -0.22
CA LEU A 73 -1.77 3.95 -0.73
C LEU A 73 -1.53 3.94 -2.24
N GLU A 74 -1.27 2.78 -2.84
CA GLU A 74 -1.13 2.68 -4.30
C GLU A 74 -2.48 2.87 -5.01
N LEU A 75 -3.57 2.33 -4.45
CA LEU A 75 -4.92 2.48 -4.99
C LEU A 75 -5.44 3.92 -4.96
N THR A 76 -4.96 4.74 -4.01
CA THR A 76 -5.34 6.16 -3.93
C THR A 76 -4.56 7.05 -4.91
N LYS A 77 -3.46 6.55 -5.50
CA LYS A 77 -2.70 7.32 -6.49
C LYS A 77 -3.53 7.48 -7.77
N PRO A 78 -3.67 8.70 -8.30
CA PRO A 78 -4.37 8.92 -9.55
C PRO A 78 -3.64 8.18 -10.69
N VAL A 79 -4.35 7.34 -11.44
CA VAL A 79 -3.79 6.62 -12.58
C VAL A 79 -3.40 7.65 -13.67
N PRO A 80 -2.11 7.76 -14.02
CA PRO A 80 -1.63 8.83 -14.91
C PRO A 80 -2.14 8.72 -16.36
N LEU A 81 -2.65 7.54 -16.75
CA LEU A 81 -3.18 7.28 -18.09
C LEU A 81 -4.69 7.48 -18.21
N VAL A 82 -5.40 7.75 -17.12
CA VAL A 82 -6.84 8.04 -17.18
C VAL A 82 -7.01 9.52 -17.45
N ASN A 83 -7.27 9.87 -18.71
CA ASN A 83 -7.70 11.21 -19.06
C ASN A 83 -9.09 11.45 -18.47
N ARG A 84 -9.16 12.19 -17.35
CA ARG A 84 -10.42 12.49 -16.65
C ARG A 84 -11.38 13.33 -17.50
N GLU A 85 -10.90 14.01 -18.54
CA GLU A 85 -11.74 14.74 -19.50
C GLU A 85 -12.49 13.78 -20.46
N GLN A 86 -12.01 12.54 -20.58
CA GLN A 86 -12.64 11.46 -21.34
C GLN A 86 -13.46 10.52 -20.44
N ALA A 87 -13.57 10.83 -19.14
CA ALA A 87 -14.42 10.07 -18.24
C ALA A 87 -15.88 10.30 -18.63
N VAL A 88 -16.49 9.27 -19.24
CA VAL A 88 -17.93 9.25 -19.46
C VAL A 88 -18.64 8.87 -18.16
N PRO A 89 -19.78 9.52 -17.81
CA PRO A 89 -20.64 9.06 -16.73
C PRO A 89 -20.97 7.57 -16.90
N ILE A 90 -21.03 6.83 -15.80
CA ILE A 90 -21.27 5.38 -15.82
C ILE A 90 -22.61 5.07 -16.50
N GLU A 91 -23.60 5.94 -16.33
CA GLU A 91 -24.91 5.83 -16.95
C GLU A 91 -24.83 5.92 -18.49
N ASP A 92 -23.98 6.80 -19.03
CA ASP A 92 -23.78 6.97 -20.47
C ASP A 92 -22.92 5.84 -21.06
N PHE A 93 -22.04 5.24 -20.26
CA PHE A 93 -21.30 4.04 -20.64
C PHE A 93 -22.22 2.82 -20.72
N LEU A 94 -23.05 2.59 -19.70
CA LEU A 94 -23.97 1.44 -19.65
C LEU A 94 -25.01 1.51 -20.78
N LYS A 95 -25.52 2.69 -21.12
CA LYS A 95 -26.45 2.88 -22.25
C LYS A 95 -25.91 2.40 -23.59
N LYS A 96 -24.58 2.36 -23.80
CA LYS A 96 -23.99 1.82 -25.03
C LYS A 96 -24.18 0.30 -25.16
N PHE A 97 -24.42 -0.37 -24.04
CA PHE A 97 -24.63 -1.81 -23.94
C PHE A 97 -26.10 -2.17 -23.65
N GLU A 98 -26.97 -1.20 -23.36
CA GLU A 98 -28.41 -1.40 -23.15
C GLU A 98 -29.21 -1.52 -24.47
N GLY A 99 -28.55 -1.57 -25.62
CA GLY A 99 -29.21 -1.83 -26.90
C GLY A 99 -29.23 -3.33 -27.22
N ASP A 100 -30.33 -3.80 -27.82
CA ASP A 100 -30.61 -5.16 -28.35
C ASP A 100 -29.56 -5.73 -29.35
N GLN A 101 -28.31 -5.28 -29.35
CA GLN A 101 -27.22 -5.88 -30.14
C GLN A 101 -26.57 -7.10 -29.48
N GLU A 102 -27.21 -7.69 -28.48
CA GLU A 102 -26.88 -9.04 -28.05
C GLU A 102 -27.48 -10.04 -29.04
N HIS A 103 -26.58 -10.72 -29.77
CA HIS A 103 -26.82 -11.94 -30.56
C HIS A 103 -27.38 -11.80 -31.98
N GLU A 104 -26.68 -11.10 -32.88
CA GLU A 104 -26.64 -11.63 -34.25
C GLU A 104 -25.58 -12.74 -34.35
N PRO A 105 -25.96 -13.98 -34.71
CA PRO A 105 -24.98 -15.03 -34.96
C PRO A 105 -24.16 -14.65 -36.19
N VAL A 106 -22.95 -14.18 -35.95
CA VAL A 106 -21.97 -13.94 -37.00
C VAL A 106 -21.69 -15.27 -37.69
N LYS A 107 -22.11 -15.41 -38.95
CA LYS A 107 -21.75 -16.56 -39.78
C LYS A 107 -20.24 -16.49 -40.06
N LEU A 108 -19.47 -17.27 -39.32
CA LEU A 108 -18.07 -17.50 -39.62
C LEU A 108 -17.98 -18.29 -40.93
N ASN A 109 -17.63 -17.61 -42.03
CA ASN A 109 -17.26 -18.26 -43.28
C ASN A 109 -15.87 -18.88 -43.09
N LEU A 110 -15.83 -20.07 -42.50
CA LEU A 110 -14.63 -20.92 -42.47
C LEU A 110 -14.45 -21.52 -43.88
N ASN A 111 -13.72 -20.81 -44.75
CA ASN A 111 -13.20 -21.42 -45.97
C ASN A 111 -12.10 -22.42 -45.56
N MET A 112 -12.51 -23.67 -45.36
CA MET A 112 -11.63 -24.83 -45.20
C MET A 112 -11.27 -25.41 -46.58
N SER A 113 -10.77 -24.58 -47.48
CA SER A 113 -10.11 -25.07 -48.69
C SER A 113 -8.64 -25.29 -48.35
N GLU A 114 -8.27 -26.55 -48.17
CA GLU A 114 -6.91 -27.03 -48.01
C GLU A 114 -6.00 -26.43 -49.10
N ALA A 115 -4.84 -25.94 -48.66
CA ALA A 115 -3.74 -25.58 -49.54
C ALA A 115 -3.09 -26.89 -50.02
N ASP A 116 -3.29 -27.21 -51.30
CA ASP A 116 -2.42 -28.13 -52.07
C ASP A 116 -1.22 -27.36 -52.64
#